data_AF-A0A1B7LDZ4-F1
#
_entry.id   AF-A0A1B7LDZ4-F1
#
_cell.length_a   1.000
_cell.length_b   1.000
_cell.length_c   1.000
_cell.angle_alpha   90.00
_cell.angle_beta   90.00
_cell.angle_gamma   90.00
#
_symmetry.space_group_name_H-M   'P 1'
#
loop_
_entity.id
_entity.type
_entity.pdbx_description
1 polymer ?
#
loop_
_entity_poly.entity_id
_entity_poly.type
_entity_poly.pdbx_seq_one_letter_code
_entity_poly.pdbx_strand_id
1 'polypeptide(L)'
;MYYRKRGARPLLPVVINIFWIKVNVVQTGAVLGVGQNFMPEWRAFNKTNNGVGSQYGDACSVTETNACVDDSDFMDFPVLQQRQLLAD
;
A
#
# COMPACT_ATOMS: atom_id res chain seq x y z
N MET A 1 -22.20 45.00 12.80
CA MET A 1 -22.47 43.84 11.92
C MET A 1 -22.02 42.60 12.69
N TYR A 2 -22.93 41.78 13.24
CA TYR A 2 -22.56 40.65 14.11
C TYR A 2 -22.77 39.33 13.37
N TYR A 3 -21.72 38.50 13.30
CA TYR A 3 -21.76 37.19 12.68
C TYR A 3 -22.38 36.18 13.65
N ARG A 4 -23.60 35.70 13.37
CA ARG A 4 -24.29 34.70 14.18
C ARG A 4 -23.68 33.32 13.92
N LYS A 5 -22.82 32.86 14.82
CA LYS A 5 -22.28 31.49 14.84
C LYS A 5 -23.46 30.52 15.04
N ARG A 6 -23.86 29.79 14.00
CA ARG A 6 -24.87 28.72 14.15
C ARG A 6 -24.30 27.66 15.10
N GLY A 7 -25.04 27.37 16.17
CA GLY A 7 -24.67 26.38 17.18
C GLY A 7 -24.30 25.05 16.54
N ALA A 8 -23.15 24.51 16.93
CA ALA A 8 -22.71 23.19 16.52
C ALA A 8 -23.78 22.18 16.95
N ARG A 9 -24.37 21.48 15.98
CA ARG A 9 -25.20 20.31 16.26
C ARG A 9 -24.31 19.26 16.95
N PRO A 10 -24.78 18.54 17.98
CA PRO A 10 -24.00 17.46 18.55
C PRO A 10 -23.70 16.47 17.42
N LEU A 11 -22.42 16.32 17.09
CA LEU A 11 -22.00 15.27 16.17
C LEU A 11 -22.27 13.96 16.89
N LEU A 12 -23.20 13.17 16.36
CA LEU A 12 -23.37 11.80 16.83
C LEU A 12 -22.00 11.12 16.74
N PRO A 13 -21.55 10.36 17.75
CA PRO A 13 -20.29 9.65 17.65
C PRO A 13 -20.38 8.70 16.45
N VAL A 14 -19.42 8.78 15.54
CA VAL A 14 -19.28 7.79 14.47
C VAL A 14 -18.79 6.51 15.13
N VAL A 15 -19.70 5.59 15.41
CA VAL A 15 -19.39 4.30 16.03
C VAL A 15 -19.31 3.24 14.94
N ILE A 16 -18.16 2.58 14.85
CA ILE A 16 -17.97 1.43 13.96
C ILE A 16 -17.71 0.23 14.85
N ASN A 17 -18.74 -0.60 15.02
CA ASN A 17 -18.62 -1.87 15.75
C ASN A 17 -18.20 -2.97 14.78
N ILE A 18 -17.04 -3.57 15.05
CA ILE A 18 -16.48 -4.64 14.23
C ILE A 18 -16.39 -5.89 15.10
N PHE A 19 -17.14 -6.92 14.73
CA PHE A 19 -17.17 -8.18 15.48
C PHE A 19 -15.91 -9.03 15.24
N TRP A 20 -15.43 -9.13 14.00
CA TRP A 20 -14.08 -9.62 13.69
C TRP A 20 -13.67 -9.23 12.26
N ILE A 21 -12.35 -9.12 12.04
CA ILE A 21 -11.72 -9.05 10.73
C ILE A 21 -10.64 -10.12 10.70
N LYS A 22 -10.68 -11.04 9.74
CA LYS A 22 -9.60 -12.00 9.50
C LYS A 22 -8.91 -11.64 8.20
N VAL A 23 -7.67 -11.19 8.33
CA VAL A 23 -6.79 -10.97 7.17
C VAL A 23 -5.81 -12.12 7.10
N ASN A 24 -5.89 -12.93 6.06
CA ASN A 24 -5.04 -14.13 5.93
C ASN A 24 -3.67 -13.80 5.34
N VAL A 25 -3.59 -12.81 4.44
CA VAL A 25 -2.35 -12.32 3.84
C VAL A 25 -2.51 -10.84 3.49
N VAL A 26 -1.47 -10.04 3.79
CA VAL A 26 -1.32 -8.64 3.34
C VAL A 26 -0.06 -8.60 2.49
N GLN A 27 -0.16 -8.14 1.25
CA GLN A 27 0.97 -8.03 0.32
C GLN A 27 1.40 -6.57 0.15
N THR A 28 2.42 -6.34 -0.69
CA THR A 28 2.95 -4.99 -0.90
C THR A 28 1.87 -4.06 -1.43
N GLY A 29 1.67 -2.95 -0.73
CA GLY A 29 0.62 -1.99 -1.05
C GLY A 29 -0.77 -2.35 -0.60
N ALA A 30 -0.92 -3.13 0.47
CA ALA A 30 -2.22 -3.32 1.07
C ALA A 30 -2.43 -2.37 2.27
N VAL A 31 -3.65 -1.85 2.35
CA VAL A 31 -4.13 -0.98 3.44
C VAL A 31 -5.51 -1.45 3.86
N LEU A 32 -5.72 -1.59 5.17
CA LEU A 32 -7.03 -1.80 5.78
C LEU A 32 -7.43 -0.52 6.51
N GLY A 33 -8.32 0.28 5.90
CA GLY A 33 -8.85 1.52 6.49
C GLY A 33 -10.24 1.32 7.08
N VAL A 34 -10.47 1.82 8.30
CA VAL A 34 -11.79 1.84 8.95
C VAL A 34 -12.13 3.28 9.34
N GLY A 35 -13.36 3.74 9.07
CA GLY A 35 -13.78 5.12 9.32
C GLY A 35 -13.41 6.09 8.19
N GLN A 36 -13.37 7.40 8.51
CA GLN A 36 -12.97 8.42 7.55
C GLN A 36 -11.46 8.38 7.36
N ASN A 37 -11.03 7.89 6.19
CA ASN A 37 -9.63 7.78 5.82
C ASN A 37 -9.35 8.72 4.64
N PHE A 38 -8.37 9.60 4.80
CA PHE A 38 -7.86 10.43 3.73
C PHE A 38 -6.38 10.08 3.54
N MET A 39 -6.06 9.50 2.38
CA MET A 39 -4.72 8.99 2.06
C MET A 39 -4.18 9.69 0.80
N PRO A 40 -3.92 11.01 0.87
CA PRO A 40 -3.34 11.73 -0.24
C PRO A 40 -1.94 11.19 -0.52
N GLU A 41 -1.64 10.97 -1.80
CA GLU A 41 -0.32 10.50 -2.26
C GLU A 41 0.11 9.13 -1.72
N TRP A 42 -0.80 8.33 -1.13
CA TRP A 42 -0.46 6.96 -0.76
C TRP A 42 -0.13 6.14 -2.02
N ARG A 43 1.06 5.56 -2.03
CA ARG A 43 1.58 4.76 -3.14
C ARG A 43 2.35 3.59 -2.59
N ALA A 44 2.22 2.46 -3.27
CA ALA A 44 3.01 1.30 -2.99
C ALA A 44 3.86 0.97 -4.20
N PHE A 45 5.14 0.77 -3.94
CA PHE A 45 6.13 0.41 -4.94
C PHE A 45 6.73 -0.92 -4.52
N ASN A 46 6.82 -1.85 -5.45
CA ASN A 46 7.42 -3.15 -5.21
C ASN A 46 8.32 -3.50 -6.38
N LYS A 47 9.56 -3.87 -6.09
CA LYS A 47 10.43 -4.57 -7.02
C LYS A 47 10.75 -5.92 -6.42
N THR A 48 10.48 -6.97 -7.18
CA THR A 48 10.77 -8.35 -6.78
C THR A 48 11.59 -9.02 -7.86
N ASN A 49 12.65 -9.71 -7.46
CA ASN A 49 13.46 -10.54 -8.34
C ASN A 49 13.59 -11.93 -7.73
N ASN A 50 12.59 -12.78 -7.98
CA ASN A 50 12.54 -14.11 -7.40
C ASN A 50 13.15 -15.10 -8.38
N GLY A 51 14.44 -15.40 -8.23
CA GLY A 51 15.18 -16.30 -9.14
C GLY A 51 14.52 -17.67 -9.34
N VAL A 52 13.95 -18.28 -8.29
CA VAL A 52 13.21 -19.56 -8.38
C VAL A 52 11.78 -19.45 -7.80
N GLY A 53 11.24 -18.23 -7.71
CA GLY A 53 9.87 -18.03 -7.20
C GLY A 53 9.69 -18.46 -5.74
N SER A 54 8.50 -18.99 -5.43
CA SER A 54 8.13 -19.45 -4.09
C SER A 54 7.67 -20.91 -4.15
N GLN A 55 8.15 -21.74 -3.21
CA GLN A 55 7.87 -23.18 -3.13
C GLN A 55 7.01 -23.46 -1.91
N TYR A 56 5.84 -24.08 -2.10
CA TYR A 56 4.90 -24.36 -1.02
C TYR A 56 4.32 -25.76 -1.13
N GLY A 57 4.36 -26.51 -0.03
CA GLY A 57 3.84 -27.88 0.07
C GLY A 57 4.92 -28.92 0.35
N ASP A 58 4.49 -30.16 0.60
CA ASP A 58 5.39 -31.29 0.80
C ASP A 58 5.94 -31.78 -0.55
N ALA A 59 7.20 -32.22 -0.58
CA ALA A 59 7.94 -32.63 -1.79
C ALA A 59 8.23 -31.52 -2.83
N CYS A 60 8.33 -30.26 -2.41
CA CYS A 60 8.88 -29.19 -3.26
C CYS A 60 10.42 -29.24 -3.31
N SER A 61 11.01 -30.26 -3.94
CA SER A 61 12.46 -30.29 -4.18
C SER A 61 12.80 -29.50 -5.44
N VAL A 62 13.57 -28.43 -5.27
CA VAL A 62 14.20 -27.72 -6.38
C VAL A 62 15.66 -28.13 -6.46
N THR A 63 16.04 -28.70 -7.59
CA THR A 63 17.40 -29.15 -7.88
C THR A 63 17.89 -28.50 -9.17
N GLU A 64 19.18 -28.19 -9.25
CA GLU A 64 19.85 -27.64 -10.44
C GLU A 64 19.36 -26.26 -10.92
N THR A 65 18.99 -25.36 -10.00
CA THR A 65 18.67 -23.98 -10.39
C THR A 65 19.91 -23.12 -10.57
N ASN A 66 20.06 -22.54 -11.76
CA ASN A 66 20.99 -21.45 -12.02
C ASN A 66 20.19 -20.20 -12.34
N ALA A 67 20.38 -19.12 -11.58
CA ALA A 67 19.73 -17.84 -11.80
C ALA A 67 20.80 -16.76 -11.92
N CYS A 68 20.85 -16.10 -13.08
CA CYS A 68 21.67 -14.92 -13.30
C CYS A 68 20.76 -13.72 -13.53
N VAL A 69 21.09 -12.62 -12.88
CA VAL A 69 20.42 -11.33 -13.06
C VAL A 69 21.49 -10.41 -13.60
N ASP A 70 21.38 -10.07 -14.88
CA ASP A 70 22.27 -9.12 -15.53
C ASP A 70 21.51 -7.81 -15.69
N ASP A 71 21.98 -6.77 -14.99
CA ASP A 71 21.41 -5.43 -15.04
C ASP A 71 22.47 -4.48 -15.61
N SER A 72 22.36 -4.20 -16.90
CA SER A 72 23.36 -3.45 -17.66
C SER A 72 23.37 -1.96 -17.37
N ASP A 73 22.28 -1.42 -16.83
CA ASP A 73 22.14 0.01 -16.53
C ASP A 73 22.08 0.31 -15.02
N PHE A 74 22.02 -0.74 -14.17
CA PHE A 74 21.93 -0.68 -12.71
C PHE A 74 20.74 0.15 -12.19
N MET A 75 19.76 0.45 -13.04
CA MET A 75 18.59 1.27 -12.70
C MET A 75 17.43 0.35 -12.34
N ASP A 76 17.47 -0.11 -11.09
CA ASP A 76 16.59 -1.17 -10.64
C ASP A 76 15.09 -0.81 -10.67
N PHE A 77 14.70 0.32 -10.09
CA PHE A 77 13.29 0.72 -9.98
C PHE A 77 13.16 2.24 -9.80
N PRO A 78 13.31 3.04 -10.88
CA PRO A 78 13.16 4.48 -10.79
C PRO A 78 11.70 4.83 -10.47
N VAL A 79 11.45 5.29 -9.24
CA VAL A 79 10.16 5.87 -8.85
C VAL A 79 10.16 7.34 -9.24
N LEU A 80 9.69 7.67 -10.45
CA LEU A 80 9.48 9.05 -10.84
C LEU A 80 8.28 9.64 -10.08
N GLN A 81 8.57 10.47 -9.07
CA GLN A 81 7.58 11.41 -8.56
C GLN A 81 7.58 12.63 -9.47
N GLN A 82 6.68 12.68 -10.45
CA GLN A 82 6.35 13.97 -11.06
C GLN A 82 5.67 14.81 -10.00
N ARG A 83 6.45 15.65 -9.29
CA ARG A 83 5.90 16.82 -8.61
C ARG A 83 5.09 17.56 -9.68
N GLN A 84 3.80 17.74 -9.45
CA GLN A 84 3.10 18.84 -10.11
C GLN A 84 3.92 20.08 -9.76
N LEU A 85 4.69 20.56 -10.74
CA LEU A 85 5.30 21.86 -10.66
C LEU A 85 4.14 22.82 -10.42
N LEU A 86 4.35 23.66 -9.39
CA LEU A 86 3.41 24.64 -8.91
C LEU A 86 2.79 25.36 -10.10
N ALA A 87 1.47 25.56 -10.02
CA ALA A 87 0.80 26.54 -10.84
C ALA A 87 1.55 27.87 -10.71
N ASP A 88 1.97 28.43 -11.84
CA ASP A 88 2.08 29.87 -12.01
C ASP A 88 0.71 30.40 -12.45
#